data_AF-A0A1C7EFP8-F1
#
_entry.id   AF-A0A1C7EFP8-F1
#
_cell.length_a   1.000
_cell.length_b   1.000
_cell.length_c   1.000
_cell.angle_alpha   90.00
_cell.angle_beta   90.00
_cell.angle_gamma   90.00
#
_symmetry.space_group_name_H-M   'P 1'
#
loop_
_entity.id
_entity.type
_entity.pdbx_description
1 polymer ?
#
loop_
_entity_poly.entity_id
_entity_poly.type
_entity_poly.pdbx_seq_one_letter_code
_entity_poly.pdbx_strand_id
1 'polypeptide(L)'
;MIRKVIIAVPFLTLVGLGVIITLINMDDADDLVVQEDLIEVVASEKLEMSEHNPFNPKYKGNQKMESSFDGTVEGFLTEIHIVWTEFEGEEKYDHSASSSSYGLVASVVSEVNYLEPQIADEWMWKFDELRETAHQLTSPVMGLDYAERVSLIHEFEEDLNKLYQEFVLQS
;
A
#
# COMPACT_ATOMS: atom_id res chain seq x y z
N MET A 1 31.66 -34.68 -46.06
CA MET A 1 32.01 -33.35 -45.51
C MET A 1 30.81 -32.53 -45.00
N ILE A 2 29.58 -33.06 -44.92
CA ILE A 2 28.39 -32.32 -44.44
C ILE A 2 28.17 -32.46 -42.91
N ARG A 3 28.70 -33.51 -42.28
CA ARG A 3 28.50 -33.77 -40.83
C ARG A 3 29.25 -32.83 -39.88
N LYS A 4 30.26 -32.06 -40.34
CA LYS A 4 31.01 -31.12 -39.49
C LYS A 4 30.39 -29.72 -39.43
N VAL A 5 29.48 -29.38 -40.34
CA VAL A 5 28.86 -28.04 -40.42
C VAL A 5 27.66 -27.90 -39.47
N ILE A 6 26.97 -29.00 -39.16
CA ILE A 6 25.73 -28.98 -38.35
C ILE A 6 26.01 -28.68 -36.87
N ILE A 7 27.21 -28.96 -36.36
CA ILE A 7 27.60 -28.70 -34.96
C ILE A 7 28.28 -27.33 -34.78
N ALA A 8 28.82 -26.75 -35.85
CA ALA A 8 29.53 -25.47 -35.78
C ALA A 8 28.57 -24.26 -35.71
N VAL A 9 27.42 -24.35 -36.38
CA VAL A 9 26.45 -23.24 -36.45
C VAL A 9 25.80 -22.92 -35.08
N PRO A 10 25.33 -23.91 -34.28
CA PRO A 10 24.76 -23.62 -32.96
C PRO A 10 25.79 -23.07 -31.97
N PHE A 11 27.05 -23.49 -32.08
CA PHE A 11 28.12 -23.06 -31.19
C PHE A 11 28.57 -21.62 -31.48
N LEU A 12 28.63 -21.22 -32.75
CA LEU A 12 28.92 -19.83 -33.13
C LEU A 12 27.81 -18.85 -32.73
N THR A 13 26.55 -19.27 -32.78
CA THR A 13 25.43 -18.44 -32.27
C THR A 13 25.45 -18.30 -30.75
N LEU A 14 25.86 -19.33 -30.01
CA LEU A 14 25.99 -19.29 -28.55
C LEU A 14 27.12 -18.38 -28.08
N VAL A 15 28.28 -18.41 -28.75
CA VAL A 15 29.39 -17.50 -28.44
C VAL A 15 29.05 -16.07 -28.85
N GLY A 16 28.35 -15.86 -29.97
CA GLY A 16 27.85 -14.54 -30.37
C GLY A 16 26.86 -13.95 -29.37
N LEU A 17 25.87 -14.73 -28.90
CA LEU A 17 24.95 -14.28 -27.87
C LEU A 17 25.65 -14.02 -26.52
N GLY A 18 26.61 -14.87 -26.14
CA GLY A 18 27.38 -14.68 -24.91
C GLY A 18 28.17 -13.36 -24.91
N VAL A 19 28.82 -13.04 -26.05
CA VAL A 19 29.57 -11.79 -26.22
C VAL A 19 28.65 -10.57 -26.26
N ILE A 20 27.47 -10.67 -26.89
CA ILE A 20 26.46 -9.59 -26.91
C ILE A 20 25.90 -9.34 -25.50
N ILE A 21 25.57 -10.39 -24.73
CA ILE A 21 25.07 -10.24 -23.35
C ILE A 21 26.15 -9.62 -22.44
N THR A 22 27.43 -10.01 -22.60
CA THR A 22 28.52 -9.39 -21.82
C THR A 22 28.85 -7.96 -22.26
N LEU A 23 28.67 -7.61 -23.55
CA LEU A 23 28.88 -6.24 -24.03
C LEU A 23 27.74 -5.30 -23.61
N ILE A 24 26.48 -5.76 -23.63
CA ILE A 24 25.34 -4.99 -23.13
C ILE A 24 25.48 -4.78 -21.60
N ASN A 25 25.95 -5.79 -20.85
CA ASN A 25 26.21 -5.65 -19.41
C ASN A 25 27.45 -4.83 -19.05
N MET A 26 28.28 -4.39 -20.02
CA MET A 26 29.47 -3.58 -19.74
C MET A 26 29.38 -2.13 -20.24
N ASP A 27 28.41 -1.81 -21.11
CA ASP A 27 28.23 -0.45 -21.65
C ASP A 27 27.05 0.31 -20.99
N ASP A 28 26.14 -0.38 -20.28
CA ASP A 28 25.10 0.22 -19.43
C ASP A 28 25.50 0.16 -17.94
N ALA A 29 26.74 0.54 -17.62
CA ALA A 29 27.15 0.80 -16.24
C ALA A 29 26.59 2.14 -15.73
N ASP A 30 25.28 2.33 -15.86
CA ASP A 30 24.54 3.46 -15.27
C ASP A 30 23.15 3.07 -14.75
N ASP A 31 22.90 1.77 -14.50
CA ASP A 31 21.62 1.36 -13.88
C ASP A 31 21.79 0.14 -12.94
N LEU A 32 22.49 0.39 -11.83
CA LEU A 32 22.58 -0.52 -10.68
C LEU A 32 22.13 0.20 -9.41
N VAL A 33 21.03 0.97 -9.51
CA VAL A 33 20.43 1.69 -8.37
C VAL A 33 19.01 1.21 -8.05
N VAL A 34 18.31 0.53 -8.97
CA VAL A 34 16.87 0.27 -8.82
C VAL A 34 16.49 -1.00 -8.03
N GLN A 35 17.44 -1.89 -7.70
CA GLN A 35 17.12 -3.14 -6.99
C GLN A 35 17.41 -3.11 -5.48
N GLU A 36 18.25 -2.20 -4.99
CA GLU A 36 18.58 -2.12 -3.56
C GLU A 36 17.42 -1.48 -2.79
N ASP A 37 16.87 -0.38 -3.32
CA ASP A 37 15.71 0.31 -2.73
C ASP A 37 14.47 -0.59 -2.64
N LEU A 38 14.18 -1.40 -3.66
CA LEU A 38 12.97 -2.23 -3.70
C LEU A 38 13.03 -3.40 -2.70
N ILE A 39 14.22 -3.96 -2.45
CA ILE A 39 14.43 -5.02 -1.46
C ILE A 39 14.41 -4.45 -0.04
N GLU A 40 14.96 -3.25 0.15
CA GLU A 40 14.93 -2.55 1.43
C GLU A 40 13.50 -2.13 1.82
N VAL A 41 12.72 -1.60 0.87
CA VAL A 41 11.31 -1.22 1.06
C VAL A 41 10.42 -2.43 1.39
N VAL A 42 10.56 -3.54 0.66
CA VAL A 42 9.79 -4.77 0.95
C VAL A 42 10.19 -5.39 2.29
N ALA A 43 11.47 -5.27 2.67
CA ALA A 43 11.94 -5.75 3.97
C ALA A 43 11.46 -4.85 5.13
N SER A 44 11.42 -3.52 4.94
CA SER A 44 10.89 -2.58 5.92
C SER A 44 9.38 -2.73 6.10
N GLU A 45 8.63 -2.88 5.02
CA GLU A 45 7.18 -3.16 5.04
C GLU A 45 6.87 -4.47 5.79
N LYS A 46 7.65 -5.53 5.53
CA LYS A 46 7.47 -6.82 6.23
C LYS A 46 7.79 -6.74 7.73
N LEU A 47 8.75 -5.90 8.12
CA LEU A 47 9.04 -5.63 9.53
C LEU A 47 7.94 -4.75 10.15
N GLU A 48 7.36 -3.83 9.39
CA GLU A 48 6.24 -3.01 9.82
C GLU A 48 5.00 -3.84 10.13
N MET A 49 4.75 -4.88 9.32
CA MET A 49 3.61 -5.78 9.45
C MET A 49 3.82 -6.96 10.42
N SER A 50 4.92 -6.95 11.17
CA SER A 50 5.17 -7.95 12.23
C SER A 50 4.19 -7.79 13.39
N GLU A 51 3.64 -8.88 13.92
CA GLU A 51 2.68 -8.86 15.04
C GLU A 51 3.24 -8.20 16.32
N HIS A 52 4.56 -8.18 16.46
CA HIS A 52 5.25 -7.58 17.61
C HIS A 52 5.67 -6.12 17.39
N ASN A 53 5.46 -5.58 16.18
CA ASN A 53 5.81 -4.21 15.88
C ASN A 53 4.72 -3.26 16.40
N PRO A 54 5.03 -2.28 17.26
CA PRO A 54 4.06 -1.29 17.71
C PRO A 54 3.52 -0.39 16.58
N PHE A 55 4.20 -0.33 15.43
CA PHE A 55 3.72 0.38 14.25
C PHE A 55 2.83 -0.47 13.32
N ASN A 56 2.68 -1.77 13.59
CA ASN A 56 1.78 -2.61 12.80
C ASN A 56 0.34 -2.09 12.91
N PRO A 57 -0.38 -1.89 11.80
CA PRO A 57 -1.76 -1.43 11.83
C PRO A 57 -2.70 -2.37 12.60
N LYS A 58 -2.37 -3.66 12.73
CA LYS A 58 -3.12 -4.66 13.52
C LYS A 58 -2.65 -4.76 14.98
N TYR A 59 -1.66 -3.98 15.41
CA TYR A 59 -1.13 -4.06 16.77
C TYR A 59 -2.19 -3.66 17.81
N LYS A 60 -2.63 -4.63 18.60
CA LYS A 60 -3.73 -4.42 19.58
C LYS A 60 -3.29 -3.71 20.86
N GLY A 61 -1.99 -3.58 21.13
CA GLY A 61 -1.48 -3.04 22.40
C GLY A 61 -1.74 -1.55 22.63
N ASN A 62 -2.08 -0.80 21.58
CA ASN A 62 -2.41 0.63 21.63
C ASN A 62 -3.87 0.91 21.18
N GLN A 63 -4.76 -0.10 21.19
CA GLN A 63 -6.15 0.09 20.78
C GLN A 63 -6.85 1.12 21.67
N LYS A 64 -7.66 1.99 21.04
CA LYS A 64 -8.53 2.92 21.75
C LYS A 64 -9.56 2.13 22.56
N MET A 65 -9.82 2.58 23.78
CA MET A 65 -10.90 2.04 24.61
C MET A 65 -12.30 2.50 24.14
N GLU A 66 -12.35 3.62 23.40
CA GLU A 66 -13.58 4.25 22.95
C GLU A 66 -13.45 4.64 21.47
N SER A 67 -14.54 4.47 20.72
CA SER A 67 -14.68 4.94 19.35
C SER A 67 -14.60 6.46 19.28
N SER A 68 -14.01 6.99 18.21
CA SER A 68 -14.09 8.44 17.93
C SER A 68 -15.41 8.84 17.25
N PHE A 69 -16.26 7.87 16.95
CA PHE A 69 -17.54 7.97 16.26
C PHE A 69 -18.66 7.40 17.16
N ASP A 70 -19.81 7.05 16.59
CA ASP A 70 -20.92 6.44 17.33
C ASP A 70 -20.67 4.98 17.80
N GLY A 71 -19.52 4.40 17.42
CA GLY A 71 -19.11 3.05 17.78
C GLY A 71 -19.72 1.94 16.93
N THR A 72 -20.42 2.28 15.83
CA THR A 72 -20.98 1.33 14.86
C THR A 72 -20.22 1.37 13.54
N VAL A 73 -20.31 0.29 12.76
CA VAL A 73 -19.70 0.23 11.42
C VAL A 73 -20.34 1.25 10.47
N GLU A 74 -21.67 1.38 10.50
CA GLU A 74 -22.41 2.32 9.66
C GLU A 74 -22.06 3.78 9.98
N GLY A 75 -22.04 4.14 11.27
CA GLY A 75 -21.72 5.51 11.70
C GLY A 75 -20.28 5.90 11.39
N PHE A 76 -19.32 5.00 11.64
CA PHE A 76 -17.93 5.21 11.21
C PHE A 76 -17.80 5.47 9.72
N LEU A 77 -18.38 4.60 8.87
CA LEU A 77 -18.28 4.75 7.42
C LEU A 77 -18.99 6.02 6.94
N THR A 78 -20.12 6.37 7.55
CA THR A 78 -20.88 7.58 7.22
C THR A 78 -20.08 8.83 7.53
N GLU A 79 -19.54 8.95 8.73
CA GLU A 79 -18.81 10.14 9.16
C GLU A 79 -17.49 10.30 8.38
N ILE A 80 -16.70 9.23 8.22
CA ILE A 80 -15.46 9.29 7.42
C ILE A 80 -15.77 9.66 5.98
N HIS A 81 -16.78 9.05 5.36
CA HIS A 81 -17.14 9.35 3.97
C HIS A 81 -17.58 10.81 3.81
N ILE A 82 -18.45 11.32 4.69
CA ILE A 82 -18.88 12.72 4.63
C ILE A 82 -17.68 13.66 4.73
N VAL A 83 -16.86 13.52 5.77
CA VAL A 83 -15.71 14.42 5.99
C VAL A 83 -14.70 14.30 4.83
N TRP A 84 -14.44 13.09 4.33
CA TRP A 84 -13.55 12.89 3.20
C TRP A 84 -14.03 13.59 1.92
N THR A 85 -15.34 13.55 1.65
CA THR A 85 -15.94 14.21 0.49
C THR A 85 -15.98 15.73 0.60
N GLU A 86 -15.89 16.28 1.82
CA GLU A 86 -15.80 17.73 2.06
C GLU A 86 -14.40 18.30 1.76
N PHE A 87 -13.36 17.46 1.79
CA PHE A 87 -12.02 17.91 1.42
C PHE A 87 -11.93 18.20 -0.09
N GLU A 88 -11.51 19.41 -0.44
CA GLU A 88 -11.39 19.85 -1.83
C GLU A 88 -9.93 20.00 -2.27
N GLY A 89 -9.65 19.62 -3.52
CA GLY A 89 -8.38 19.91 -4.19
C GLY A 89 -7.16 19.42 -3.43
N GLU A 90 -6.26 20.33 -3.08
CA GLU A 90 -4.97 20.04 -2.44
C GLU A 90 -5.11 19.56 -0.98
N GLU A 91 -6.24 19.82 -0.30
CA GLU A 91 -6.42 19.44 1.10
C GLU A 91 -6.40 17.91 1.29
N LYS A 92 -6.94 17.15 0.33
CA LYS A 92 -6.87 15.68 0.32
C LYS A 92 -5.44 15.14 0.25
N TYR A 93 -4.51 15.92 -0.30
CA TYR A 93 -3.11 15.53 -0.51
C TYR A 93 -2.16 16.13 0.52
N ASP A 94 -2.66 16.94 1.45
CA ASP A 94 -1.87 17.43 2.57
C ASP A 94 -1.47 16.26 3.48
N HIS A 95 -0.18 16.05 3.63
CA HIS A 95 0.41 14.97 4.41
C HIS A 95 1.05 15.49 5.71
N SER A 96 0.89 16.77 6.01
CA SER A 96 1.29 17.31 7.30
C SER A 96 0.51 16.59 8.40
N ALA A 97 1.21 16.16 9.46
CA ALA A 97 0.57 15.55 10.64
C ALA A 97 -0.42 16.48 11.35
N SER A 98 -0.40 17.78 11.04
CA SER A 98 -1.37 18.77 11.55
C SER A 98 -2.56 19.00 10.61
N SER A 99 -2.60 18.37 9.44
CA SER A 99 -3.68 18.54 8.47
C SER A 99 -4.92 17.73 8.85
N SER A 100 -6.09 18.23 8.46
CA SER A 100 -7.37 17.59 8.73
C SER A 100 -7.49 16.24 8.01
N SER A 101 -7.02 16.17 6.77
CA SER A 101 -7.05 14.94 5.95
C SER A 101 -6.14 13.87 6.54
N TYR A 102 -4.92 14.21 6.95
CA TYR A 102 -4.04 13.29 7.69
C TYR A 102 -4.71 12.79 8.98
N GLY A 103 -5.30 13.70 9.76
CA GLY A 103 -5.98 13.34 11.01
C GLY A 103 -7.15 12.37 10.79
N LEU A 104 -7.94 12.59 9.74
CA LEU A 104 -9.03 11.70 9.36
C LEU A 104 -8.51 10.32 8.96
N VAL A 105 -7.55 10.25 8.03
CA VAL A 105 -6.98 8.97 7.55
C VAL A 105 -6.30 8.21 8.69
N ALA A 106 -5.54 8.88 9.55
CA ALA A 106 -4.86 8.25 10.69
C ALA A 106 -5.86 7.63 11.68
N SER A 107 -7.07 8.20 11.80
CA SER A 107 -8.09 7.69 12.71
C SER A 107 -8.64 6.32 12.27
N VAL A 108 -8.68 6.05 10.97
CA VAL A 108 -9.23 4.81 10.36
C VAL A 108 -8.54 3.58 10.93
N VAL A 109 -7.22 3.61 11.12
CA VAL A 109 -6.47 2.46 11.65
C VAL A 109 -6.96 2.07 13.04
N SER A 110 -7.09 3.06 13.92
CA SER A 110 -7.55 2.84 15.28
C SER A 110 -9.01 2.39 15.34
N GLU A 111 -9.84 2.90 14.43
CA GLU A 111 -11.28 2.67 14.44
C GLU A 111 -11.64 1.30 13.87
N VAL A 112 -11.03 0.88 12.76
CA VAL A 112 -11.21 -0.47 12.20
C VAL A 112 -10.83 -1.54 13.23
N ASN A 113 -9.75 -1.31 13.97
CA ASN A 113 -9.32 -2.20 15.05
C ASN A 113 -10.33 -2.29 16.20
N TYR A 114 -10.99 -1.18 16.54
CA TYR A 114 -12.05 -1.14 17.55
C TYR A 114 -13.30 -1.86 17.07
N LEU A 115 -13.66 -1.68 15.79
CA LEU A 115 -14.85 -2.26 15.16
C LEU A 115 -14.67 -3.72 14.71
N GLU A 116 -13.45 -4.26 14.74
CA GLU A 116 -13.13 -5.63 14.32
C GLU A 116 -14.13 -6.69 14.86
N PRO A 117 -14.55 -6.67 16.14
CA PRO A 117 -15.51 -7.66 16.65
C PRO A 117 -16.94 -7.52 16.09
N GLN A 118 -17.27 -6.39 15.48
CA GLN A 118 -18.59 -6.07 14.92
C GLN A 118 -18.65 -6.32 13.41
N ILE A 119 -17.50 -6.38 12.73
CA ILE A 119 -17.39 -6.61 11.30
C ILE A 119 -17.53 -8.11 11.03
N ALA A 120 -18.45 -8.49 10.15
CA ALA A 120 -18.60 -9.89 9.75
C ALA A 120 -17.35 -10.39 9.01
N ASP A 121 -16.93 -11.63 9.29
CA ASP A 121 -15.69 -12.22 8.75
C ASP A 121 -15.57 -12.10 7.22
N GLU A 122 -16.68 -12.24 6.49
CA GLU A 122 -16.73 -12.15 5.03
C GLU A 122 -16.38 -10.75 4.46
N TRP A 123 -16.46 -9.72 5.31
CA TRP A 123 -16.14 -8.33 4.99
C TRP A 123 -14.83 -7.84 5.59
N MET A 124 -14.28 -8.56 6.56
CA MET A 124 -13.07 -8.16 7.28
C MET A 124 -11.89 -7.83 6.35
N TRP A 125 -11.74 -8.57 5.26
CA TRP A 125 -10.65 -8.33 4.30
C TRP A 125 -10.73 -6.95 3.63
N LYS A 126 -11.93 -6.39 3.39
CA LYS A 126 -12.08 -5.03 2.83
C LYS A 126 -11.74 -3.96 3.85
N PHE A 127 -12.10 -4.19 5.12
CA PHE A 127 -11.70 -3.30 6.21
C PHE A 127 -10.19 -3.38 6.47
N ASP A 128 -9.59 -4.56 6.30
CA ASP A 128 -8.15 -4.75 6.35
C ASP A 128 -7.44 -3.94 5.25
N GLU A 129 -7.95 -3.95 4.01
CA GLU A 129 -7.44 -3.14 2.89
C GLU A 129 -7.54 -1.64 3.20
N LEU A 130 -8.71 -1.15 3.60
CA LEU A 130 -8.89 0.27 3.96
C LEU A 130 -7.93 0.70 5.09
N ARG A 131 -7.77 -0.14 6.12
CA ARG A 131 -6.84 0.13 7.22
C ARG A 131 -5.40 0.15 6.75
N GLU A 132 -5.01 -0.79 5.88
CA GLU A 132 -3.65 -0.88 5.37
C GLU A 132 -3.29 0.37 4.57
N THR A 133 -4.14 0.76 3.63
CA THR A 133 -3.93 1.98 2.83
C THR A 133 -3.86 3.22 3.73
N ALA A 134 -4.73 3.32 4.74
CA ALA A 134 -4.69 4.41 5.71
C ALA A 134 -3.39 4.42 6.53
N HIS A 135 -2.88 3.25 6.90
CA HIS A 135 -1.60 3.11 7.58
C HIS A 135 -0.45 3.56 6.70
N GLN A 136 -0.37 3.12 5.45
CA GLN A 136 0.69 3.51 4.53
C GLN A 136 0.72 5.03 4.31
N LEU A 137 -0.45 5.64 4.14
CA LEU A 137 -0.59 7.10 3.97
C LEU A 137 -0.12 7.91 5.18
N THR A 138 -0.16 7.32 6.37
CA THR A 138 0.11 7.99 7.66
C THR A 138 1.31 7.41 8.43
N SER A 139 2.01 6.43 7.86
CA SER A 139 3.18 5.83 8.48
C SER A 139 4.32 6.85 8.47
N PRO A 140 4.93 7.16 9.63
CA PRO A 140 6.07 8.07 9.69
C PRO A 140 7.35 7.43 9.12
N VAL A 141 7.31 6.13 8.80
CA VAL A 141 8.46 5.35 8.32
C VAL A 141 8.41 5.15 6.81
N MET A 142 7.22 5.17 6.20
CA MET A 142 7.06 5.07 4.74
C MET A 142 7.34 6.42 4.06
N GLY A 143 8.50 6.49 3.40
CA GLY A 143 8.85 7.60 2.53
C GLY A 143 8.16 7.51 1.18
N LEU A 144 6.86 7.83 1.12
CA LEU A 144 6.09 7.82 -0.12
C LEU A 144 6.47 9.00 -1.02
N ASP A 145 6.70 8.74 -2.30
CA ASP A 145 6.75 9.79 -3.30
C ASP A 145 5.35 10.38 -3.60
N TYR A 146 5.30 11.44 -4.40
CA TYR A 146 4.03 12.10 -4.72
C TYR A 146 3.08 11.20 -5.54
N ALA A 147 3.60 10.44 -6.51
CA ALA A 147 2.79 9.59 -7.37
C ALA A 147 2.23 8.39 -6.59
N GLU A 148 3.04 7.77 -5.73
CA GLU A 148 2.63 6.70 -4.81
C GLU A 148 1.55 7.19 -3.85
N ARG A 149 1.75 8.36 -3.25
CA ARG A 149 0.76 8.98 -2.35
C ARG A 149 -0.56 9.25 -3.07
N VAL A 150 -0.53 9.78 -4.29
CA VAL A 150 -1.74 10.01 -5.09
C VAL A 150 -2.46 8.69 -5.41
N SER A 151 -1.71 7.62 -5.73
CA SER A 151 -2.29 6.28 -5.94
C SER A 151 -3.00 5.79 -4.69
N LEU A 152 -2.33 5.82 -3.54
CA LEU A 152 -2.88 5.37 -2.27
C LEU A 152 -4.09 6.19 -1.81
N ILE A 153 -4.10 7.50 -2.06
CA ILE A 153 -5.28 8.35 -1.81
C ILE A 153 -6.46 7.92 -2.67
N HIS A 154 -6.23 7.58 -3.94
CA HIS A 154 -7.28 7.06 -4.81
C HIS A 154 -7.79 5.68 -4.36
N GLU A 155 -6.90 4.78 -3.98
CA GLU A 155 -7.25 3.46 -3.45
C GLU A 155 -8.07 3.59 -2.16
N PHE A 156 -7.63 4.45 -1.23
CA PHE A 156 -8.36 4.76 0.00
C PHE A 156 -9.78 5.25 -0.28
N GLU A 157 -9.92 6.20 -1.22
CA GLU A 157 -11.22 6.75 -1.60
C GLU A 157 -12.11 5.68 -2.26
N GLU A 158 -11.56 4.83 -3.12
CA GLU A 158 -12.30 3.77 -3.78
C GLU A 158 -12.85 2.75 -2.76
N ASP A 159 -12.02 2.31 -1.82
CA ASP A 159 -12.39 1.32 -0.82
C ASP A 159 -13.39 1.89 0.20
N LEU A 160 -13.20 3.13 0.62
CA LEU A 160 -14.15 3.86 1.46
C LEU A 160 -15.52 3.96 0.77
N ASN A 161 -15.55 4.34 -0.51
CA ASN A 161 -16.79 4.46 -1.28
C ASN A 161 -17.50 3.12 -1.44
N LYS A 162 -16.77 2.04 -1.71
CA LYS A 162 -17.34 0.68 -1.80
C LYS A 162 -17.97 0.26 -0.48
N LEU A 163 -17.27 0.46 0.64
CA LEU A 163 -17.77 0.11 1.96
C LEU A 163 -18.99 0.96 2.34
N TYR A 164 -18.96 2.26 2.06
CA TYR A 164 -20.10 3.15 2.27
C TYR A 164 -21.34 2.71 1.47
N GLN A 165 -21.16 2.37 0.19
CA GLN A 165 -22.25 1.86 -0.66
C GLN A 165 -22.87 0.56 -0.13
N GLU A 166 -22.06 -0.33 0.43
CA GLU A 166 -22.54 -1.61 0.95
C GLU A 166 -23.21 -1.48 2.31
N PHE A 167 -22.59 -0.75 3.24
CA PHE A 167 -23.00 -0.74 4.65
C PHE A 167 -23.93 0.40 5.03
N VAL A 168 -24.04 1.45 4.21
CA VAL A 168 -24.85 2.65 4.52
C VAL A 168 -25.96 2.88 3.51
N LEU A 169 -25.70 2.69 2.21
CA LEU A 169 -26.73 2.96 1.19
C LEU A 169 -27.68 1.77 0.95
N GLN A 170 -27.28 0.56 1.32
CA GLN A 170 -28.09 -0.66 1.17
C GLN A 170 -28.72 -1.15 2.47
N SER A 171 -28.39 -0.53 3.61
CA SER A 171 -28.88 -0.85 4.96
C SER A 171 -30.31 -0.37 5.24
#